data_AF-A0A1Y4QP78-F1
#
_entry.id   AF-A0A1Y4QP78-F1
#
_cell.length_a   1.000
_cell.length_b   1.000
_cell.length_c   1.000
_cell.angle_alpha   90.00
_cell.angle_beta   90.00
_cell.angle_gamma   90.00
#
_symmetry.space_group_name_H-M   'P 1'
#
loop_
_entity.id
_entity.type
_entity.pdbx_description
1 polymer ?
#
loop_
_entity_poly.entity_id
_entity_poly.type
_entity_poly.pdbx_seq_one_letter_code
_entity_poly.pdbx_strand_id
1 'polypeptide(L)'
;MKTHDVEQLLGITKQALIYYEKEGLIKPTRNKNNYREYNQNDIELLQLILTLRSMGISIDDIKLILSGDLSIRYCLKNKQEYFQQEKKKIEIIENKITDYIKRTKVTIVNPKKDAEDNGYIGLYYLDDQIKFDQNIIAVKDIKSINISLCCSKGEDGRYYGIYNLYFVYLDINTNYDTYSLQLMNNSEVSNLFSYLSSLDISIDDSLNLMDIYFKTKDPMELYKILNRNFRKWQKEYNLEIKDSYWSIVQNTYIKPLQNLDSTNIPTFKEQLKLVANGYINIVKNGFKK
;
A
#
# COMPACT_ATOMS: atom_id res chain seq x y z
N MET A 1 34.94 17.93 -35.08
CA MET A 1 34.21 18.81 -34.14
C MET A 1 35.12 19.17 -32.98
N LYS A 2 35.08 20.42 -32.48
CA LYS A 2 35.85 20.82 -31.29
C LYS A 2 35.09 20.43 -30.02
N THR A 3 35.77 20.49 -28.87
CA THR A 3 35.18 20.13 -27.57
C THR A 3 33.86 20.85 -27.29
N HIS A 4 33.79 22.17 -27.51
CA HIS A 4 32.57 22.95 -27.27
C HIS A 4 31.38 22.50 -28.13
N ASP A 5 31.63 22.19 -29.40
CA ASP A 5 30.59 21.72 -30.31
C ASP A 5 30.03 20.36 -29.85
N VAL A 6 30.88 19.49 -29.30
CA VAL A 6 30.48 18.18 -28.77
C VAL A 6 29.70 18.32 -27.46
N GLU A 7 30.10 19.25 -26.58
CA GLU A 7 29.34 19.57 -25.37
C GLU A 7 27.91 20.00 -25.70
N GLN A 8 27.75 20.91 -26.68
CA GLN A 8 26.43 21.36 -27.13
C GLN A 8 25.63 20.24 -27.81
N LEU A 9 26.27 19.44 -28.67
CA LEU A 9 25.59 18.38 -29.41
C LEU A 9 25.08 17.26 -28.50
N LEU A 10 25.90 16.82 -27.54
CA LEU A 10 25.61 15.65 -26.71
C LEU A 10 25.07 16.01 -25.31
N GLY A 11 25.02 17.30 -24.97
CA GLY A 11 24.56 17.76 -23.67
C GLY A 11 25.45 17.31 -22.51
N ILE A 12 26.76 17.21 -22.73
CA ILE A 12 27.75 16.76 -21.74
C ILE A 12 28.75 17.85 -21.41
N THR A 13 29.42 17.72 -20.26
CA THR A 13 30.46 18.67 -19.86
C THR A 13 31.82 18.27 -20.41
N LYS A 14 32.71 19.26 -20.57
CA LYS A 14 34.13 19.07 -20.85
C LYS A 14 34.79 18.10 -19.87
N GLN A 15 34.41 18.13 -18.60
CA GLN A 15 34.90 17.21 -17.58
C GLN A 15 34.51 15.76 -17.89
N ALA A 16 33.29 15.50 -18.39
CA ALA A 16 32.87 14.16 -18.81
C ALA A 16 33.69 13.66 -20.00
N LEU A 17 33.97 14.53 -20.99
CA LEU A 17 34.86 14.19 -22.12
C LEU A 17 36.27 13.85 -21.66
N ILE A 18 36.85 14.64 -20.76
CA ILE A 18 38.17 14.38 -20.16
C ILE A 18 38.15 13.05 -19.39
N TYR A 19 37.06 12.78 -18.66
CA TYR A 19 36.90 11.53 -17.93
C TYR A 19 36.92 10.32 -18.87
N TYR A 20 36.12 10.33 -19.95
CA TYR A 20 36.10 9.22 -20.90
C TYR A 20 37.44 9.03 -21.64
N GLU A 21 38.17 10.12 -21.93
CA GLU A 21 39.52 10.04 -22.49
C GLU A 21 40.51 9.42 -21.47
N LYS A 22 40.44 9.83 -20.20
CA LYS A 22 41.28 9.27 -19.11
C LYS A 22 41.01 7.80 -18.86
N GLU A 23 39.74 7.40 -18.94
CA GLU A 23 39.33 6.00 -18.85
C GLU A 23 39.70 5.19 -20.10
N GLY A 24 40.25 5.83 -21.15
CA GLY A 24 40.70 5.17 -22.37
C GLY A 24 39.57 4.77 -23.31
N LEU A 25 38.34 5.23 -23.07
CA LEU A 25 37.16 4.92 -23.88
C LEU A 25 37.15 5.66 -25.21
N ILE A 26 37.76 6.83 -25.26
CA ILE A 26 37.88 7.66 -26.48
C ILE A 26 39.30 8.19 -26.60
N LYS A 27 39.76 8.40 -27.83
CA LYS A 27 41.08 8.99 -28.12
C LYS A 27 40.95 10.01 -29.26
N PRO A 28 40.39 11.20 -28.99
CA PRO A 28 40.24 12.22 -30.01
C PRO A 28 41.60 12.66 -30.55
N THR A 29 41.65 13.02 -31.83
CA THR A 29 42.85 13.58 -32.42
C THR A 29 43.10 14.99 -31.89
N ARG A 30 44.29 15.52 -32.12
CA ARG A 30 44.66 16.87 -31.71
C ARG A 30 45.12 17.67 -32.91
N ASN A 31 44.67 18.92 -32.99
CA ASN A 31 45.09 19.81 -34.07
C ASN A 31 46.46 20.46 -33.79
N LYS A 32 46.90 21.30 -34.73
CA LYS A 32 48.19 22.02 -34.65
C LYS A 32 48.36 22.87 -33.38
N ASN A 33 47.26 23.29 -32.76
CA ASN A 33 47.24 24.07 -31.52
C ASN A 33 47.00 23.19 -30.28
N ASN A 34 47.16 21.87 -30.42
CA ASN A 34 46.99 20.87 -29.36
C ASN A 34 45.56 20.77 -28.78
N TYR A 35 44.55 21.32 -29.47
CA TYR A 35 43.14 21.18 -29.10
C TYR A 35 42.56 19.87 -29.62
N ARG A 36 41.64 19.28 -28.84
CA ARG A 36 40.93 18.04 -29.20
C ARG A 36 40.00 18.26 -30.39
N GLU A 37 40.08 17.36 -31.36
CA GLU A 37 39.18 17.25 -32.50
C GLU A 37 38.56 15.84 -32.52
N TYR A 38 37.24 15.82 -32.51
CA TYR A 38 36.43 14.60 -32.55
C TYR A 38 35.95 14.37 -33.98
N ASN A 39 36.19 13.18 -34.50
CA ASN A 39 35.62 12.73 -35.77
C ASN A 39 34.22 12.11 -35.54
N GLN A 40 33.54 11.74 -36.62
CA GLN A 40 32.20 11.17 -36.54
C GLN A 40 32.14 9.86 -35.72
N ASN A 41 33.15 8.99 -35.85
CA ASN A 41 33.22 7.74 -35.08
C ASN A 41 33.37 8.01 -33.58
N ASP A 42 34.12 9.05 -33.20
CA ASP A 42 34.24 9.47 -31.79
C ASP A 42 32.88 9.92 -31.23
N ILE A 43 32.08 10.61 -32.04
CA ILE A 43 30.73 11.05 -31.65
C ILE A 43 29.79 9.86 -31.47
N GLU A 44 29.80 8.91 -32.41
CA GLU A 44 28.98 7.69 -32.32
C GLU A 44 29.36 6.84 -31.10
N LEU A 45 30.66 6.72 -30.83
CA LEU A 45 31.16 6.02 -29.66
C LEU A 45 30.75 6.72 -28.35
N LEU A 46 30.85 8.05 -28.30
CA LEU A 46 30.38 8.85 -27.16
C LEU A 46 28.88 8.67 -26.93
N GLN A 47 28.07 8.68 -28.00
CA GLN A 47 26.62 8.44 -27.90
C GLN A 47 26.31 7.06 -27.31
N LEU A 48 27.03 6.02 -27.74
CA LEU A 48 26.89 4.67 -27.19
C LEU A 48 27.26 4.64 -25.70
N ILE A 49 28.41 5.21 -25.32
CA ILE A 49 28.85 5.28 -23.92
C ILE A 49 27.79 5.97 -23.06
N LEU A 50 27.30 7.13 -23.48
CA LEU A 50 26.29 7.90 -22.73
C LEU A 50 24.98 7.13 -22.59
N THR A 51 24.56 6.44 -23.65
CA THR A 51 23.35 5.60 -23.65
C THR A 51 23.49 4.43 -22.66
N LEU A 52 24.62 3.74 -22.64
CA LEU A 52 24.86 2.64 -21.69
C LEU A 52 24.98 3.15 -20.25
N ARG A 53 25.60 4.32 -20.06
CA ARG A 53 25.70 4.96 -18.74
C ARG A 53 24.34 5.39 -18.19
N SER A 54 23.43 5.90 -19.04
CA SER A 54 22.08 6.26 -18.60
C SER A 54 21.25 5.04 -18.17
N MET A 55 21.58 3.86 -18.70
CA MET A 55 21.02 2.55 -18.28
C MET A 55 21.74 1.95 -17.04
N GLY A 56 22.70 2.68 -16.47
CA GLY A 56 23.40 2.26 -15.26
C GLY A 56 24.44 1.15 -15.48
N ILE A 57 24.93 0.98 -16.71
CA ILE A 57 26.08 0.11 -16.99
C ILE A 57 27.36 0.81 -16.53
N SER A 58 28.26 0.06 -15.89
CA SER A 58 29.50 0.59 -15.34
C SER A 58 30.50 0.95 -16.45
N ILE A 59 31.49 1.78 -16.14
CA ILE A 59 32.56 2.12 -17.09
C ILE A 59 33.42 0.88 -17.43
N ASP A 60 33.65 0.00 -16.46
CA ASP A 60 34.41 -1.22 -16.67
C ASP A 60 33.69 -2.19 -17.60
N ASP A 61 32.38 -2.37 -17.44
CA ASP A 61 31.57 -3.17 -18.37
C ASP A 61 31.54 -2.55 -19.77
N ILE A 62 31.50 -1.22 -19.88
CA ILE A 62 31.56 -0.53 -21.18
C ILE A 62 32.91 -0.80 -21.86
N LYS A 63 34.04 -0.79 -21.14
CA LYS A 63 35.34 -1.13 -21.73
C LYS A 63 35.34 -2.54 -22.30
N LEU A 64 34.80 -3.50 -21.56
CA LEU A 64 34.68 -4.90 -21.99
C LEU A 64 33.70 -5.07 -23.16
N ILE A 65 32.65 -4.26 -23.22
CA ILE A 65 31.75 -4.22 -24.38
C ILE A 65 32.50 -3.73 -25.62
N LEU A 66 33.29 -2.67 -25.49
CA LEU A 66 34.04 -2.09 -26.60
C LEU A 66 35.20 -2.97 -27.06
N SER A 67 35.79 -3.79 -26.19
CA SER A 67 36.78 -4.80 -26.57
C SER A 67 36.18 -6.07 -27.17
N GLY A 68 34.86 -6.25 -27.07
CA GLY A 68 34.15 -7.44 -27.56
C GLY A 68 34.10 -8.60 -26.56
N ASP A 69 34.65 -8.43 -25.37
CA ASP A 69 34.66 -9.42 -24.29
C ASP A 69 33.29 -9.56 -23.61
N LEU A 70 32.44 -8.54 -23.72
CA LEU A 70 31.07 -8.54 -23.20
C LEU A 70 30.04 -8.12 -24.26
N SER A 71 28.90 -8.80 -24.25
CA SER A 71 27.76 -8.42 -25.10
C SER A 71 26.89 -7.36 -24.41
N ILE A 72 26.56 -6.27 -25.12
CA ILE A 72 25.58 -5.27 -24.66
C ILE A 72 24.28 -5.94 -24.23
N ARG A 73 23.78 -6.89 -25.04
CA ARG A 73 22.50 -7.57 -24.77
C ARG A 73 22.56 -8.35 -23.46
N TYR A 74 23.68 -9.02 -23.20
CA TYR A 74 23.89 -9.76 -21.96
C TYR A 74 23.92 -8.83 -20.74
N CYS A 75 24.72 -7.76 -20.79
CA CYS A 75 24.80 -6.78 -19.70
C CYS A 75 23.44 -6.14 -19.39
N LEU A 76 22.71 -5.72 -20.42
CA LEU A 76 21.38 -5.12 -20.25
C LEU A 76 20.36 -6.11 -19.70
N LYS A 77 20.39 -7.37 -20.14
CA LYS A 77 19.49 -8.42 -19.61
C LYS A 77 19.75 -8.67 -18.12
N ASN A 78 21.02 -8.82 -17.73
CA ASN A 78 21.38 -9.00 -16.33
C ASN A 78 20.98 -7.78 -15.49
N LYS A 79 21.14 -6.57 -16.03
CA LYS A 79 20.71 -5.33 -15.36
C LYS A 79 19.19 -5.28 -15.18
N GLN A 80 18.43 -5.71 -16.18
CA GLN A 80 16.98 -5.81 -16.12
C GLN A 80 16.53 -6.83 -15.06
N GLU A 81 17.14 -8.01 -15.03
CA GLU A 81 16.86 -9.05 -14.03
C GLU A 81 17.18 -8.57 -12.61
N TYR A 82 18.32 -7.88 -12.43
CA TYR A 82 18.67 -7.24 -11.16
C TYR A 82 17.58 -6.26 -10.70
N PHE A 83 17.14 -5.34 -11.57
CA PHE A 83 16.09 -4.39 -11.22
C PHE A 83 14.74 -5.06 -10.93
N GLN A 84 14.42 -6.17 -11.59
CA GLN A 84 13.21 -6.94 -11.28
C GLN A 84 13.29 -7.55 -9.88
N GLN A 85 14.45 -8.04 -9.46
CA GLN A 85 14.66 -8.56 -8.10
C GLN A 85 14.57 -7.46 -7.05
N GLU A 86 15.19 -6.29 -7.30
CA GLU A 86 15.11 -5.15 -6.39
C GLU A 86 13.67 -4.64 -6.23
N LYS A 87 12.91 -4.57 -7.32
CA LYS A 87 11.46 -4.22 -7.26
C LYS A 87 10.68 -5.19 -6.37
N LYS A 88 10.92 -6.50 -6.49
CA LYS A 88 10.29 -7.50 -5.62
C LYS A 88 10.66 -7.31 -4.14
N LYS A 89 11.91 -6.96 -3.84
CA LYS A 89 12.33 -6.67 -2.46
C LYS A 89 11.64 -5.44 -1.90
N ILE A 90 11.55 -4.37 -2.68
CA ILE A 90 10.84 -3.14 -2.32
C ILE A 90 9.37 -3.46 -2.07
N GLU A 91 8.71 -4.20 -2.96
CA GLU A 91 7.31 -4.62 -2.79
C GLU A 91 7.09 -5.42 -1.49
N ILE A 92 8.00 -6.33 -1.13
CA ILE A 92 7.94 -7.05 0.15
C ILE A 92 8.03 -6.10 1.34
N ILE A 93 8.92 -5.10 1.29
CA ILE A 93 9.07 -4.11 2.35
C ILE A 93 7.83 -3.22 2.45
N GLU A 94 7.30 -2.75 1.31
CA GLU A 94 6.07 -1.96 1.25
C GLU A 94 4.88 -2.74 1.83
N ASN A 95 4.76 -4.03 1.54
CA ASN A 95 3.73 -4.89 2.13
C ASN A 95 3.90 -4.99 3.65
N LYS A 96 5.12 -5.19 4.16
CA LYS A 96 5.39 -5.23 5.60
C LYS A 96 5.01 -3.91 6.29
N ILE A 97 5.35 -2.77 5.67
CA ILE A 97 4.97 -1.45 6.19
C ILE A 97 3.44 -1.33 6.22
N THR A 98 2.78 -1.69 5.10
CA THR A 98 1.32 -1.63 4.97
C THR A 98 0.61 -2.50 6.00
N ASP A 99 1.11 -3.71 6.24
CA ASP A 99 0.58 -4.62 7.25
C ASP A 99 0.79 -4.08 8.67
N TYR A 100 1.95 -3.46 8.95
CA TYR A 100 2.26 -2.88 10.25
C TYR A 100 1.38 -1.67 10.58
N ILE A 101 1.13 -0.78 9.61
CA ILE A 101 0.29 0.41 9.79
C ILE A 101 -1.21 0.12 9.63
N LYS A 102 -1.58 -1.13 9.35
CA LYS A 102 -2.96 -1.52 9.10
C LYS A 102 -3.80 -1.24 10.35
N ARG A 103 -4.91 -0.54 10.16
CA ARG A 103 -5.87 -0.26 11.23
C ARG A 103 -6.36 -1.56 11.87
N THR A 104 -6.32 -1.62 13.19
CA THR A 104 -6.85 -2.76 13.94
C THR A 104 -8.37 -2.73 13.84
N LYS A 105 -8.97 -3.79 13.29
CA LYS A 105 -10.42 -3.94 13.22
C LYS A 105 -10.94 -4.37 14.58
N VAL A 106 -11.81 -3.57 15.17
CA VAL A 106 -12.34 -3.81 16.52
C VAL A 106 -13.86 -3.69 16.58
N THR A 107 -14.48 -4.51 17.42
CA THR A 107 -15.89 -4.39 17.79
C THR A 107 -15.96 -3.67 19.12
N ILE A 108 -16.69 -2.56 19.18
CA ILE A 108 -16.96 -1.82 20.42
C ILE A 108 -17.78 -2.71 21.34
N VAL A 109 -17.23 -3.02 22.53
CA VAL A 109 -17.91 -3.83 23.53
C VAL A 109 -18.57 -2.91 24.54
N ASN A 110 -19.90 -2.95 24.58
CA ASN A 110 -20.66 -2.21 25.58
C ASN A 110 -20.70 -3.02 26.89
N PRO A 111 -20.19 -2.51 28.02
CA PRO A 111 -20.20 -3.23 29.29
C PRO A 111 -21.60 -3.60 29.80
N LYS A 112 -22.65 -2.95 29.29
CA LYS A 112 -24.05 -3.11 29.71
C LYS A 112 -24.85 -4.07 28.83
N LYS A 113 -24.25 -4.64 27.78
CA LYS A 113 -24.90 -5.61 26.88
C LYS A 113 -24.02 -6.84 26.71
N ASP A 114 -24.63 -7.98 26.41
CA ASP A 114 -23.90 -9.17 25.99
C ASP A 114 -23.10 -8.84 24.73
N ALA A 115 -21.81 -9.23 24.71
CA ALA A 115 -20.95 -9.02 23.56
C ALA A 115 -21.44 -9.87 22.39
N GLU A 116 -21.73 -9.23 21.24
CA GLU A 116 -21.91 -9.96 19.99
C GLU A 116 -20.53 -10.49 19.54
N ASP A 117 -20.38 -11.82 19.48
CA ASP A 117 -19.16 -12.45 18.95
C ASP A 117 -19.18 -12.37 17.43
N ASN A 118 -18.46 -11.37 16.92
CA ASN A 118 -18.37 -11.06 15.50
C ASN A 118 -17.02 -11.54 14.92
N GLY A 119 -16.20 -12.24 15.70
CA GLY A 119 -14.85 -12.66 15.32
C GLY A 119 -13.79 -11.54 15.28
N TYR A 120 -14.14 -10.31 15.66
CA TYR A 120 -13.22 -9.17 15.75
C TYR A 120 -12.74 -8.93 17.19
N ILE A 121 -11.59 -8.25 17.33
CA ILE A 121 -11.03 -7.87 18.62
C ILE A 121 -12.00 -6.93 19.36
N GLY A 122 -12.27 -7.21 20.64
CA GLY A 122 -13.11 -6.34 21.46
C GLY A 122 -12.39 -5.05 21.84
N LEU A 123 -13.02 -3.89 21.60
CA LEU A 123 -12.62 -2.59 22.12
C LEU A 123 -13.45 -2.27 23.37
N TYR A 124 -12.80 -2.26 24.52
CA TYR A 124 -13.39 -1.95 25.82
C TYR A 124 -12.97 -0.53 26.22
N TYR A 125 -13.92 0.28 26.64
CA TYR A 125 -13.68 1.63 27.15
C TYR A 125 -14.20 1.71 28.59
N LEU A 126 -13.30 2.02 29.52
CA LEU A 126 -13.54 2.14 30.94
C LEU A 126 -13.16 3.56 31.37
N ASP A 127 -13.58 3.99 32.56
CA ASP A 127 -13.40 5.37 33.01
C ASP A 127 -11.93 5.86 32.97
N ASP A 128 -10.96 4.95 33.16
CA ASP A 128 -9.53 5.28 33.24
C ASP A 128 -8.69 4.80 32.05
N GLN A 129 -9.23 3.95 31.18
CA GLN A 129 -8.46 3.30 30.12
C GLN A 129 -9.31 2.78 28.95
N ILE A 130 -8.67 2.67 27.79
CA ILE A 130 -9.19 2.00 26.59
C ILE A 130 -8.34 0.75 26.36
N LYS A 131 -8.99 -0.40 26.13
CA LYS A 131 -8.34 -1.71 25.97
C LYS A 131 -8.80 -2.41 24.69
N PHE A 132 -7.86 -2.99 23.96
CA PHE A 132 -8.13 -3.90 22.85
C PHE A 132 -6.92 -4.80 22.61
N ASP A 133 -7.16 -6.07 22.30
CA ASP A 133 -6.11 -7.09 22.17
C ASP A 133 -5.15 -7.05 23.39
N GLN A 134 -3.85 -6.84 23.19
CA GLN A 134 -2.86 -6.71 24.26
C GLN A 134 -2.59 -5.25 24.66
N ASN A 135 -3.26 -4.29 24.01
CA ASN A 135 -3.04 -2.86 24.23
C ASN A 135 -3.91 -2.34 25.37
N ILE A 136 -3.30 -1.59 26.28
CA ILE A 136 -3.96 -0.87 27.37
C ILE A 136 -3.51 0.58 27.31
N ILE A 137 -4.43 1.48 26.97
CA ILE A 137 -4.18 2.91 26.85
C ILE A 137 -4.81 3.60 28.05
N ALA A 138 -4.02 4.17 28.95
CA ALA A 138 -4.56 4.98 30.02
C ALA A 138 -5.07 6.32 29.45
N VAL A 139 -6.27 6.75 29.86
CA VAL A 139 -6.91 7.98 29.37
C VAL A 139 -6.02 9.20 29.58
N LYS A 140 -5.30 9.26 30.71
CA LYS A 140 -4.35 10.33 31.04
C LYS A 140 -3.19 10.49 30.03
N ASP A 141 -2.88 9.44 29.27
CA ASP A 141 -1.78 9.45 28.29
C ASP A 141 -2.26 9.85 26.89
N ILE A 142 -3.57 10.04 26.69
CA ILE A 142 -4.18 10.46 25.43
C ILE A 142 -4.05 11.99 25.30
N LYS A 143 -3.45 12.43 24.19
CA LYS A 143 -3.34 13.85 23.82
C LYS A 143 -4.54 14.31 23.01
N SER A 144 -4.89 13.52 22.01
CA SER A 144 -6.00 13.80 21.11
C SER A 144 -6.55 12.53 20.50
N ILE A 145 -7.77 12.63 20.00
CA ILE A 145 -8.40 11.59 19.21
C ILE A 145 -8.85 12.20 17.89
N ASN A 146 -8.50 11.54 16.78
CA ASN A 146 -9.01 11.92 15.47
C ASN A 146 -10.08 10.92 15.04
N ILE A 147 -11.22 11.45 14.62
CA ILE A 147 -12.36 10.67 14.13
C ILE A 147 -12.47 10.90 12.63
N SER A 148 -12.54 9.81 11.87
CA SER A 148 -12.70 9.85 10.42
C SER A 148 -13.64 8.74 9.95
N LEU A 149 -13.83 8.64 8.64
CA LEU A 149 -14.73 7.68 8.02
C LEU A 149 -14.05 6.98 6.85
N CYS A 150 -14.27 5.69 6.74
CA CYS A 150 -13.92 4.90 5.56
C CYS A 150 -15.17 4.38 4.87
N CYS A 151 -15.09 4.29 3.54
CA CYS A 151 -16.01 3.54 2.73
C CYS A 151 -15.32 2.26 2.25
N SER A 152 -16.00 1.13 2.36
CA SER A 152 -15.59 -0.10 1.71
C SER A 152 -16.67 -0.59 0.75
N LYS A 153 -16.23 -1.20 -0.35
CA LYS A 153 -17.08 -1.92 -1.29
C LYS A 153 -17.09 -3.43 -1.04
N GLY A 154 -16.42 -3.90 0.01
CA GLY A 154 -16.38 -5.30 0.38
C GLY A 154 -15.97 -5.53 1.82
N GLU A 155 -16.30 -6.70 2.34
CA GLU A 155 -15.87 -7.14 3.67
C GLU A 155 -15.83 -8.67 3.67
N ASP A 156 -14.88 -9.28 4.38
CA ASP A 156 -14.77 -10.73 4.55
C ASP A 156 -14.84 -11.54 3.22
N GLY A 157 -14.13 -11.06 2.20
CA GLY A 157 -14.04 -11.71 0.88
C GLY A 157 -15.29 -11.55 0.00
N ARG A 158 -16.25 -10.72 0.41
CA ARG A 158 -17.49 -10.43 -0.33
C ARG A 158 -17.48 -9.01 -0.87
N TYR A 159 -17.92 -8.86 -2.12
CA TYR A 159 -18.11 -7.55 -2.76
C TYR A 159 -19.58 -7.13 -2.71
N TYR A 160 -19.82 -5.89 -2.31
CA TYR A 160 -21.14 -5.25 -2.27
C TYR A 160 -21.23 -4.20 -3.37
N GLY A 161 -21.71 -4.59 -4.55
CA GLY A 161 -21.71 -3.71 -5.72
C GLY A 161 -22.57 -2.46 -5.57
N ILE A 162 -23.77 -2.62 -5.01
CA ILE A 162 -24.78 -1.56 -4.91
C ILE A 162 -24.61 -0.73 -3.63
N TYR A 163 -24.14 -1.37 -2.55
CA TYR A 163 -24.05 -0.75 -1.24
C TYR A 163 -22.63 -0.31 -0.93
N ASN A 164 -22.51 0.81 -0.21
CA ASN A 164 -21.26 1.18 0.44
C ASN A 164 -21.32 0.67 1.87
N LEU A 165 -20.20 0.20 2.39
CA LEU A 165 -20.05 -0.06 3.82
C LEU A 165 -19.31 1.12 4.43
N TYR A 166 -19.85 1.72 5.48
CA TYR A 166 -19.22 2.83 6.17
C TYR A 166 -18.72 2.38 7.53
N PHE A 167 -17.45 2.66 7.81
CA PHE A 167 -16.81 2.35 9.08
C PHE A 167 -16.16 3.60 9.65
N VAL A 168 -16.32 3.81 10.95
CA VAL A 168 -15.65 4.90 11.66
C VAL A 168 -14.21 4.51 11.93
N TYR A 169 -13.31 5.45 11.65
CA TYR A 169 -11.90 5.37 11.95
C TYR A 169 -11.62 6.19 13.20
N LEU A 170 -10.85 5.60 14.10
CA LEU A 170 -10.47 6.22 15.37
C LEU A 170 -8.95 6.15 15.50
N ASP A 171 -8.30 7.30 15.55
CA ASP A 171 -6.86 7.41 15.83
C ASP A 171 -6.67 8.00 17.22
N ILE A 172 -6.18 7.17 18.16
CA ILE A 172 -5.90 7.59 19.54
C ILE A 172 -4.43 7.99 19.61
N ASN A 173 -4.17 9.29 19.68
CA ASN A 173 -2.82 9.83 19.75
C ASN A 173 -2.38 9.97 21.21
N THR A 174 -1.35 9.24 21.60
CA THR A 174 -0.81 9.24 22.96
C THR A 174 0.53 9.99 23.05
N ASN A 175 1.14 9.99 24.23
CA ASN A 175 2.52 10.45 24.41
C ASN A 175 3.55 9.60 23.66
N TYR A 176 3.24 8.33 23.37
CA TYR A 176 4.23 7.34 22.93
C TYR A 176 3.94 6.82 21.51
N ASP A 177 2.67 6.69 21.15
CA ASP A 177 2.24 6.09 19.89
C ASP A 177 0.85 6.55 19.44
N THR A 178 0.48 6.22 18.20
CA THR A 178 -0.86 6.39 17.64
C THR A 178 -1.50 5.03 17.43
N TYR A 179 -2.64 4.81 18.07
CA TYR A 179 -3.41 3.58 17.91
C TYR A 179 -4.55 3.80 16.92
N SER A 180 -4.41 3.23 15.72
CA SER A 180 -5.37 3.41 14.63
C SER A 180 -6.33 2.23 14.53
N LEU A 181 -7.61 2.51 14.73
CA LEU A 181 -8.69 1.52 14.80
C LEU A 181 -9.70 1.72 13.67
N GLN A 182 -10.32 0.61 13.24
CA GLN A 182 -11.51 0.59 12.39
C GLN A 182 -12.65 -0.06 13.20
N LEU A 183 -13.71 0.70 13.45
CA LEU A 183 -14.85 0.24 14.24
C LEU A 183 -15.78 -0.60 13.37
N MET A 184 -15.98 -1.87 13.76
CA MET A 184 -16.69 -2.87 12.95
C MET A 184 -18.20 -2.91 13.23
N ASN A 185 -18.68 -2.25 14.29
CA ASN A 185 -20.08 -2.21 14.68
C ASN A 185 -20.61 -0.78 14.87
N ASN A 186 -21.31 -0.27 13.86
CA ASN A 186 -21.88 1.09 13.89
C ASN A 186 -22.93 1.31 15.00
N SER A 187 -23.59 0.24 15.47
CA SER A 187 -24.64 0.31 16.49
C SER A 187 -24.17 0.87 17.84
N GLU A 188 -22.89 0.69 18.18
CA GLU A 188 -22.32 1.09 19.47
C GLU A 188 -21.45 2.36 19.39
N VAL A 189 -21.25 2.91 18.19
CA VAL A 189 -20.43 4.11 17.96
C VAL A 189 -20.96 5.33 18.73
N SER A 190 -22.29 5.51 18.80
CA SER A 190 -22.89 6.63 19.54
C SER A 190 -22.59 6.55 21.05
N ASN A 191 -22.52 5.34 21.61
CA ASN A 191 -22.15 5.12 23.01
C ASN A 191 -20.66 5.42 23.23
N LEU A 192 -19.80 4.97 22.32
CA LEU A 192 -18.38 5.30 22.37
C LEU A 192 -18.16 6.81 22.29
N PHE A 193 -18.81 7.52 21.36
CA PHE A 193 -18.70 8.97 21.25
C PHE A 193 -19.18 9.68 22.51
N SER A 194 -20.25 9.21 23.15
CA SER A 194 -20.71 9.76 24.42
C SER A 194 -19.66 9.61 25.53
N TYR A 195 -18.97 8.46 25.58
CA TYR A 195 -17.84 8.26 26.48
C TYR A 195 -16.68 9.20 26.13
N LEU A 196 -16.26 9.29 24.86
CA LEU A 196 -15.15 10.16 24.45
C LEU A 196 -15.42 11.63 24.76
N SER A 197 -16.64 12.12 24.53
CA SER A 197 -17.04 13.49 24.88
C SER A 197 -17.10 13.77 26.38
N SER A 198 -17.12 12.73 27.21
CA SER A 198 -17.04 12.87 28.67
C SER A 198 -15.60 13.03 29.18
N LEU A 199 -14.62 12.70 28.34
CA LEU A 199 -13.20 12.84 28.66
C LEU A 199 -12.74 14.28 28.39
N ASP A 200 -11.84 14.79 29.23
CA ASP A 200 -11.20 16.09 29.04
C ASP A 200 -10.03 15.97 28.04
N ILE A 201 -10.36 15.68 26.78
CA ILE A 201 -9.40 15.47 25.69
C ILE A 201 -9.82 16.22 24.42
N SER A 202 -8.84 16.57 23.59
CA SER A 202 -9.12 17.17 22.28
C SER A 202 -9.58 16.11 21.29
N ILE A 203 -10.74 16.33 20.68
CA ILE A 203 -11.29 15.44 19.63
C ILE A 203 -11.38 16.22 18.31
N ASP A 204 -10.63 15.77 17.31
CA ASP A 204 -10.77 16.21 15.93
C ASP A 204 -11.88 15.39 15.25
N ASP A 205 -13.03 16.02 15.07
CA ASP A 205 -14.16 15.49 14.32
C ASP A 205 -14.49 16.42 13.13
N SER A 206 -13.51 16.59 12.25
CA SER A 206 -13.63 17.40 11.04
C SER A 206 -14.82 17.03 10.14
N LEU A 207 -15.33 15.79 10.22
CA LEU A 207 -16.47 15.31 9.44
C LEU A 207 -17.82 15.51 10.16
N ASN A 208 -17.82 16.03 11.39
CA ASN A 208 -18.98 16.20 12.26
C ASN A 208 -19.76 14.89 12.47
N LEU A 209 -19.05 13.77 12.59
CA LEU A 209 -19.62 12.44 12.78
C LEU A 209 -20.27 12.30 14.14
N MET A 210 -19.73 12.87 15.21
CA MET A 210 -20.32 12.79 16.55
C MET A 210 -21.75 13.31 16.54
N ASP A 211 -21.94 14.49 15.98
CA ASP A 211 -23.25 15.11 15.78
C ASP A 211 -24.21 14.26 14.96
N ILE A 212 -23.72 13.67 13.85
CA ILE A 212 -24.53 12.81 12.98
C ILE A 212 -24.99 11.56 13.75
N TYR A 213 -24.08 10.89 14.45
CA TYR A 213 -24.37 9.68 15.23
C TYR A 213 -25.21 9.96 16.48
N PHE A 214 -25.14 11.15 17.07
CA PHE A 214 -26.02 11.55 18.18
C PHE A 214 -27.44 11.87 17.71
N LYS A 215 -27.59 12.51 16.54
CA LYS A 215 -28.88 12.93 15.98
C LYS A 215 -29.64 11.80 15.27
N THR A 216 -28.93 10.81 14.73
CA THR A 216 -29.53 9.76 13.89
C THR A 216 -29.46 8.38 14.53
N LYS A 217 -30.57 7.96 15.15
CA LYS A 217 -30.69 6.63 15.78
C LYS A 217 -31.04 5.51 14.80
N ASP A 218 -31.74 5.83 13.72
CA ASP A 218 -32.14 4.84 12.72
C ASP A 218 -30.95 4.48 11.81
N PRO A 219 -30.55 3.19 11.72
CA PRO A 219 -29.39 2.78 10.93
C PRO A 219 -29.51 3.09 9.43
N MET A 220 -30.72 3.04 8.87
CA MET A 220 -30.94 3.28 7.45
C MET A 220 -30.84 4.78 7.12
N GLU A 221 -31.39 5.65 7.97
CA GLU A 221 -31.21 7.09 7.85
C GLU A 221 -29.75 7.49 8.06
N LEU A 222 -29.05 6.88 9.03
CA LEU A 222 -27.62 7.10 9.23
C LEU A 222 -26.84 6.77 7.95
N TYR A 223 -27.09 5.59 7.38
CA TYR A 223 -26.50 5.19 6.11
C TYR A 223 -26.75 6.19 4.98
N LYS A 224 -27.99 6.67 4.82
CA LYS A 224 -28.34 7.67 3.79
C LYS A 224 -27.58 8.97 3.98
N ILE A 225 -27.46 9.46 5.22
CA ILE A 225 -26.73 10.69 5.54
C ILE A 225 -25.25 10.53 5.21
N LEU A 226 -24.62 9.44 5.67
CA LEU A 226 -23.22 9.14 5.37
C LEU A 226 -23.00 9.04 3.86
N ASN A 227 -23.84 8.28 3.15
CA ASN A 227 -23.73 8.10 1.71
C ASN A 227 -23.90 9.40 0.91
N ARG A 228 -24.84 10.26 1.32
CA ARG A 228 -25.09 11.56 0.67
C ARG A 228 -23.88 12.48 0.78
N ASN A 229 -23.20 12.48 1.93
CA ASN A 229 -22.07 13.38 2.20
C ASN A 229 -20.72 12.82 1.75
N PHE A 230 -20.57 11.49 1.67
CA PHE A 230 -19.27 10.84 1.45
C PHE A 230 -18.53 11.33 0.20
N ARG A 231 -19.20 11.55 -0.93
CA ARG A 231 -18.54 12.04 -2.15
C ARG A 231 -17.86 13.40 -1.97
N LYS A 232 -18.46 14.28 -1.15
CA LYS A 232 -17.87 15.58 -0.83
C LYS A 232 -16.67 15.38 0.09
N TRP A 233 -16.86 14.64 1.18
CA TRP A 233 -15.81 14.37 2.15
C TRP A 233 -14.61 13.65 1.54
N GLN A 234 -14.85 12.72 0.61
CA GLN A 234 -13.80 12.01 -0.11
C GLN A 234 -12.84 12.97 -0.82
N LYS A 235 -13.35 14.02 -1.46
CA LYS A 235 -12.54 15.00 -2.17
C LYS A 235 -11.85 15.98 -1.22
N GLU A 236 -12.54 16.38 -0.16
CA GLU A 236 -12.09 17.41 0.77
C GLU A 236 -11.04 16.89 1.77
N TYR A 237 -11.20 15.64 2.23
CA TYR A 237 -10.36 15.02 3.26
C TYR A 237 -9.55 13.81 2.73
N ASN A 238 -9.56 13.60 1.41
CA ASN A 238 -8.86 12.50 0.74
C ASN A 238 -9.20 11.11 1.33
N LEU A 239 -10.49 10.87 1.61
CA LEU A 239 -10.93 9.61 2.23
C LEU A 239 -10.75 8.41 1.27
N GLU A 240 -10.29 7.30 1.81
CA GLU A 240 -10.09 6.07 1.05
C GLU A 240 -11.40 5.32 0.77
N ILE A 241 -11.51 4.72 -0.43
CA ILE A 241 -12.48 3.66 -0.72
C ILE A 241 -11.74 2.34 -0.79
N LYS A 242 -12.06 1.42 0.11
CA LYS A 242 -11.43 0.10 0.21
C LYS A 242 -12.20 -0.97 -0.55
N ASP A 243 -11.50 -2.08 -0.79
CA ASP A 243 -12.04 -3.34 -1.32
C ASP A 243 -12.83 -3.19 -2.63
N SER A 244 -12.14 -2.71 -3.68
CA SER A 244 -12.69 -2.75 -5.03
C SER A 244 -13.00 -4.20 -5.45
N TYR A 245 -13.96 -4.36 -6.37
CA TYR A 245 -14.28 -5.68 -6.95
C TYR A 245 -13.02 -6.45 -7.36
N TRP A 246 -12.12 -5.78 -8.08
CA TRP A 246 -10.89 -6.40 -8.56
C TRP A 246 -9.94 -6.78 -7.43
N SER A 247 -9.80 -5.95 -6.39
CA SER A 247 -8.96 -6.28 -5.23
C SER A 247 -9.48 -7.48 -4.44
N ILE A 248 -10.80 -7.61 -4.27
CA ILE A 248 -11.42 -8.75 -3.61
C ILE A 248 -11.22 -10.01 -4.44
N VAL A 249 -11.50 -9.93 -5.75
CA VAL A 249 -11.30 -11.06 -6.67
C VAL A 249 -9.84 -11.53 -6.63
N GLN A 250 -8.90 -10.58 -6.72
CA GLN A 250 -7.48 -10.89 -6.76
C GLN A 250 -6.99 -11.50 -5.44
N ASN A 251 -7.32 -10.90 -4.30
CA ASN A 251 -6.81 -11.33 -2.99
C ASN A 251 -7.52 -12.59 -2.46
N THR A 252 -8.83 -12.71 -2.69
CA THR A 252 -9.64 -13.81 -2.11
C THR A 252 -9.61 -15.06 -2.99
N TYR A 253 -9.51 -14.90 -4.30
CA TYR A 253 -9.65 -16.03 -5.24
C TYR A 253 -8.38 -16.26 -6.07
N ILE A 254 -7.75 -15.22 -6.63
CA ILE A 254 -6.64 -15.42 -7.59
C ILE A 254 -5.31 -15.73 -6.87
N LYS A 255 -4.88 -14.91 -5.91
CA LYS A 255 -3.60 -15.09 -5.20
C LYS A 255 -3.49 -16.46 -4.49
N PRO A 256 -4.55 -16.98 -3.82
CA PRO A 256 -4.50 -18.32 -3.25
C PRO A 256 -4.25 -19.41 -4.29
N LEU A 257 -4.79 -19.26 -5.51
CA LEU A 257 -4.58 -20.23 -6.60
C LEU A 257 -3.14 -20.23 -7.13
N GLN A 258 -2.41 -19.12 -7.01
CA GLN A 258 -1.01 -19.02 -7.45
C GLN A 258 -0.04 -19.77 -6.52
N ASN A 259 -0.44 -20.00 -5.27
CA ASN A 259 0.34 -20.71 -4.27
C ASN A 259 -0.02 -22.20 -4.18
N LEU A 260 -0.96 -22.68 -4.99
CA LEU A 260 -1.30 -24.10 -5.06
C LEU A 260 -0.22 -24.84 -5.87
N ASP A 261 0.46 -25.77 -5.22
CA ASP A 261 1.39 -26.69 -5.85
C ASP A 261 0.62 -27.54 -6.86
N SER A 262 1.00 -27.48 -8.15
CA SER A 262 0.27 -28.15 -9.26
C SER A 262 0.28 -29.67 -9.16
N THR A 263 1.03 -30.21 -8.20
CA THR A 263 1.22 -31.63 -7.92
C THR A 263 0.15 -32.23 -7.00
N ASN A 264 -0.66 -31.40 -6.30
CA ASN A 264 -1.64 -31.83 -5.29
C ASN A 264 -3.05 -31.22 -5.52
N ILE A 265 -3.46 -31.08 -6.78
CA ILE A 265 -4.82 -30.64 -7.11
C ILE A 265 -5.79 -31.81 -6.86
N PRO A 266 -6.75 -31.70 -5.91
CA PRO A 266 -7.74 -32.74 -5.70
C PRO A 266 -8.51 -32.96 -7.00
N THR A 267 -8.76 -34.21 -7.35
CA THR A 267 -9.58 -34.55 -8.52
C THR A 267 -10.96 -33.91 -8.42
N PHE A 268 -11.63 -33.66 -9.55
CA PHE A 268 -13.00 -33.12 -9.58
C PHE A 268 -13.96 -33.89 -8.65
N LYS A 269 -13.77 -35.20 -8.51
CA LYS A 269 -14.52 -36.07 -7.61
C LYS A 269 -14.25 -35.78 -6.13
N GLU A 270 -13.01 -35.49 -5.76
CA GLU A 270 -12.63 -35.10 -4.39
C GLU A 270 -13.12 -33.69 -4.05
N GLN A 271 -13.05 -32.76 -5.01
CA GLN A 271 -13.61 -31.41 -4.88
C GLN A 271 -15.14 -31.47 -4.66
N LEU A 272 -15.86 -32.27 -5.44
CA LEU A 272 -17.29 -32.50 -5.25
C LEU A 272 -17.61 -33.10 -3.89
N LYS A 273 -16.77 -34.01 -3.39
CA LYS A 273 -16.96 -34.66 -2.07
C LYS A 273 -16.79 -33.65 -0.93
N LEU A 274 -15.83 -32.73 -1.03
CA LEU A 274 -15.62 -31.65 -0.06
C LEU A 274 -16.80 -30.67 -0.04
N VAL A 275 -17.30 -30.26 -1.21
CA VAL A 275 -18.48 -29.40 -1.32
C VAL A 275 -19.71 -30.10 -0.75
N ALA A 276 -19.95 -31.36 -1.11
CA ALA A 276 -21.07 -32.14 -0.59
C ALA A 276 -21.02 -32.29 0.93
N ASN A 277 -19.84 -32.53 1.52
CA ASN A 277 -19.66 -32.61 2.97
C ASN A 277 -19.97 -31.27 3.68
N GLY A 278 -19.57 -30.14 3.07
CA GLY A 278 -19.90 -28.81 3.57
C GLY A 278 -21.42 -28.58 3.62
N TYR A 279 -22.12 -28.91 2.53
CA TYR A 279 -23.59 -28.83 2.48
C TYR A 279 -24.27 -29.78 3.48
N ILE A 280 -23.79 -31.03 3.60
CA ILE A 280 -24.32 -32.00 4.57
C ILE A 280 -24.14 -31.49 6.01
N ASN A 281 -23.02 -30.85 6.34
CA ASN A 281 -22.79 -30.30 7.67
C ASN A 281 -23.66 -29.07 7.97
N ILE A 282 -23.88 -28.19 6.99
CA ILE A 282 -24.82 -27.07 7.13
C ILE A 282 -26.23 -27.60 7.40
N VAL A 283 -26.67 -28.61 6.64
CA VAL A 283 -27.98 -29.25 6.81
C VAL A 283 -28.08 -29.94 8.18
N LYS A 284 -27.07 -30.72 8.59
CA LYS A 284 -27.04 -31.39 9.91
C LYS A 284 -27.05 -30.41 11.09
N ASN A 285 -26.37 -29.27 10.97
CA ASN A 285 -26.37 -28.24 12.01
C ASN A 285 -27.67 -27.42 12.03
N GLY A 286 -28.34 -27.27 10.89
CA GLY A 286 -29.68 -26.66 10.81
C GLY A 286 -30.78 -27.48 11.48
N PHE A 287 -30.64 -28.81 11.53
CA PHE A 287 -31.59 -29.71 12.21
C PHE A 287 -31.28 -29.95 13.70
N LYS A 288 -30.25 -29.29 14.27
CA LYS A 288 -29.89 -29.37 15.70
C LYS A 288 -30.36 -28.15 16.52
N LYS A 289 -31.20 -27.28 15.96
CA LYS A 289 -31.87 -26.19 16.67
C LYS A 289 -33.34 -26.51 16.91
#